data_AF-A0A6B0X6J6-F1
#
_entry.id   AF-A0A6B0X6J6-F1
#
_cell.length_a   1.000
_cell.length_b   1.000
_cell.length_c   1.000
_cell.angle_alpha   90.00
_cell.angle_beta   90.00
_cell.angle_gamma   90.00
#
_symmetry.space_group_name_H-M   'P 1'
#
loop_
_entity.id
_entity.type
_entity.pdbx_description
1 polymer ?
#
loop_
_entity_poly.entity_id
_entity_poly.type
_entity_poly.pdbx_seq_one_letter_code
_entity_poly.pdbx_strand_id
1 'polypeptide(L)'
;MTNIPPFSPEEVLAEGEVQERRDALRRMVQEAFAAEDLSTLRLILNDYHPADLADLFRHLDDEEQPVALQVLAEPLAAAVLAEMDADVLREVAEDIPADDLSGLVDEMAPDDAADVLGDLSEEQSAEVLDLLEGEEAGQVRELLAHPEDTAGGLMTSRFIAVTEDMSAAEAIEQMRA
;
A
#
# COMPACT_ATOMS: atom_id res chain seq x y z
N MET A 1 -37.14 -12.39 16.73
CA MET A 1 -35.92 -12.46 15.90
C MET A 1 -36.14 -11.55 14.72
N THR A 2 -35.77 -10.29 14.86
CA THR A 2 -35.86 -9.32 13.75
C THR A 2 -34.65 -9.57 12.87
N ASN A 3 -34.87 -10.20 11.71
CA ASN A 3 -33.86 -10.35 10.69
C ASN A 3 -33.67 -8.98 10.03
N ILE A 4 -32.73 -8.19 10.58
CA ILE A 4 -32.22 -7.02 9.89
C ILE A 4 -31.30 -7.59 8.81
N PRO A 5 -31.63 -7.47 7.51
CA PRO A 5 -30.70 -7.88 6.47
C PRO A 5 -29.40 -7.07 6.64
N PRO A 6 -28.22 -7.66 6.44
CA PRO A 6 -26.96 -7.06 6.87
C PRO A 6 -26.62 -5.77 6.12
N PHE A 7 -27.26 -5.47 4.98
CA PHE A 7 -27.03 -4.28 4.18
C PHE A 7 -28.30 -3.79 3.49
N SER A 8 -28.38 -2.48 3.24
CA SER A 8 -29.43 -1.84 2.45
C SER A 8 -29.28 -2.20 0.96
N PRO A 9 -30.37 -2.14 0.16
CA PRO A 9 -30.30 -2.46 -1.28
C PRO A 9 -29.31 -1.60 -2.08
N GLU A 10 -29.00 -0.38 -1.64
CA GLU A 10 -28.00 0.49 -2.28
C GLU A 10 -26.57 0.03 -2.01
N GLU A 11 -26.28 -0.47 -0.80
CA GLU A 11 -24.96 -1.03 -0.44
C GLU A 11 -24.65 -2.32 -1.21
N VAL A 12 -25.65 -3.19 -1.41
CA VAL A 12 -25.50 -4.42 -2.21
C VAL A 12 -25.28 -4.12 -3.71
N LEU A 13 -25.87 -3.05 -4.22
CA LEU A 13 -25.66 -2.61 -5.62
C LEU A 13 -24.25 -2.02 -5.81
N ALA A 14 -23.76 -1.25 -4.83
CA ALA A 14 -22.40 -0.71 -4.86
C ALA A 14 -21.33 -1.81 -4.79
N GLU A 15 -21.51 -2.82 -3.95
CA GLU A 15 -20.60 -3.98 -3.87
C GLU A 15 -20.54 -4.76 -5.20
N GLY A 16 -21.68 -4.93 -5.89
CA GLY A 16 -21.74 -5.57 -7.20
C GLY A 16 -20.97 -4.81 -8.28
N GLU A 17 -21.07 -3.48 -8.29
CA GLU A 17 -20.32 -2.62 -9.24
C GLU A 17 -18.81 -2.64 -8.97
N VAL A 18 -18.40 -2.68 -7.70
CA VAL A 18 -16.98 -2.81 -7.31
C VAL A 18 -16.41 -4.15 -7.75
N GLN A 19 -17.15 -5.25 -7.54
CA GLN A 19 -16.70 -6.58 -7.96
C GLN A 19 -16.59 -6.69 -9.49
N GLU A 20 -17.57 -6.18 -10.24
CA GLU A 20 -17.51 -6.17 -11.70
C GLU A 20 -16.30 -5.37 -12.22
N ARG A 21 -15.97 -4.25 -11.58
CA ARG A 21 -14.80 -3.44 -11.93
C ARG A 21 -13.49 -4.19 -11.68
N ARG A 22 -13.37 -4.92 -10.57
CA ARG A 22 -12.19 -5.74 -10.24
C ARG A 22 -12.04 -6.92 -11.20
N ASP A 23 -13.14 -7.59 -11.52
CA ASP A 23 -13.15 -8.69 -12.51
C ASP A 23 -12.80 -8.19 -13.92
N ALA A 24 -13.20 -6.96 -14.27
CA ALA A 24 -12.81 -6.33 -15.53
C ALA A 24 -11.32 -5.98 -15.55
N LEU A 25 -10.78 -5.38 -14.49
CA LEU A 25 -9.35 -5.10 -14.34
C LEU A 25 -8.52 -6.37 -14.55
N ARG A 26 -8.85 -7.45 -13.83
CA ARG A 26 -8.13 -8.72 -13.94
C ARG A 26 -8.10 -9.24 -15.37
N ARG A 27 -9.23 -9.19 -16.07
CA ARG A 27 -9.32 -9.63 -17.46
C ARG A 27 -8.42 -8.82 -18.38
N MET A 28 -8.45 -7.50 -18.26
CA MET A 28 -7.63 -6.61 -19.08
C MET A 28 -6.13 -6.85 -18.84
N VAL A 29 -5.75 -7.08 -17.59
CA VAL A 29 -4.37 -7.39 -17.21
C VAL A 29 -3.92 -8.74 -17.79
N GLN A 30 -4.73 -9.78 -17.66
CA GLN A 30 -4.43 -11.10 -18.26
C GLN A 30 -4.33 -11.04 -19.79
N GLU A 31 -5.20 -10.26 -20.43
CA GLU A 31 -5.12 -10.02 -21.88
C GLU A 31 -3.83 -9.29 -22.28
N ALA A 32 -3.41 -8.30 -21.48
CA ALA A 32 -2.16 -7.56 -21.71
C ALA A 32 -0.92 -8.46 -21.54
N PHE A 33 -0.89 -9.31 -20.50
CA PHE A 33 0.17 -10.32 -20.31
C PHE A 33 0.20 -11.33 -21.46
N ALA A 34 -0.95 -11.88 -21.86
CA ALA A 34 -1.03 -12.82 -22.98
C ALA A 34 -0.62 -12.22 -24.32
N ALA A 35 -0.77 -10.90 -24.49
CA ALA A 35 -0.33 -10.16 -25.67
C ALA A 35 1.13 -9.67 -25.59
N GLU A 36 1.82 -9.89 -24.47
CA GLU A 36 3.15 -9.33 -24.15
C GLU A 36 3.19 -7.79 -24.30
N ASP A 37 2.06 -7.11 -24.07
CA ASP A 37 1.92 -5.66 -24.26
C ASP A 37 2.12 -4.89 -22.95
N LEU A 38 3.40 -4.69 -22.62
CA LEU A 38 3.82 -3.91 -21.44
C LEU A 38 3.36 -2.45 -21.48
N SER A 39 3.11 -1.88 -22.67
CA SER A 39 2.67 -0.49 -22.79
C SER A 39 1.23 -0.35 -22.33
N THR A 40 0.37 -1.28 -22.76
CA THR A 40 -1.01 -1.36 -22.31
C THR A 40 -1.09 -1.71 -20.83
N LEU A 41 -0.28 -2.68 -20.35
CA LEU A 41 -0.22 -3.03 -18.93
C LEU A 41 0.12 -1.80 -18.07
N ARG A 42 1.17 -1.05 -18.45
CA ARG A 42 1.56 0.17 -17.75
C ARG A 42 0.42 1.20 -17.70
N LEU A 43 -0.26 1.43 -18.81
CA LEU A 43 -1.36 2.39 -18.88
C LEU A 43 -2.51 1.99 -17.96
N ILE A 44 -2.87 0.70 -17.94
CA ILE A 44 -3.95 0.18 -17.10
C ILE A 44 -3.57 0.29 -15.64
N LEU A 45 -2.44 -0.30 -15.22
CA LEU A 45 -2.12 -0.41 -13.81
C LEU A 45 -1.93 0.97 -13.14
N ASN A 46 -1.36 1.94 -13.85
CA ASN A 46 -1.15 3.29 -13.31
C ASN A 46 -2.41 4.17 -13.20
N ASP A 47 -3.58 3.68 -13.65
CA ASP A 47 -4.87 4.39 -13.55
C ASP A 47 -5.79 3.82 -12.45
N TYR A 48 -5.33 2.79 -11.74
CA TYR A 48 -6.11 2.11 -10.70
C TYR A 48 -5.65 2.44 -9.28
N HIS A 49 -6.58 2.26 -8.34
CA HIS A 49 -6.33 2.55 -6.93
C HIS A 49 -5.39 1.48 -6.33
N PRO A 50 -4.47 1.85 -5.41
CA PRO A 50 -3.57 0.91 -4.75
C PRO A 50 -4.25 -0.36 -4.21
N ALA A 51 -5.34 -0.21 -3.46
CA ALA A 51 -6.12 -1.35 -2.95
C ALA A 51 -6.63 -2.33 -4.05
N ASP A 52 -7.14 -1.80 -5.18
CA ASP A 52 -7.61 -2.64 -6.30
C ASP A 52 -6.44 -3.41 -6.95
N LEU A 53 -5.24 -2.81 -6.93
CA LEU A 53 -4.02 -3.41 -7.44
C LEU A 53 -3.45 -4.46 -6.48
N ALA A 54 -3.36 -4.17 -5.18
CA ALA A 54 -2.98 -5.16 -4.17
C ALA A 54 -3.87 -6.42 -4.25
N ASP A 55 -5.16 -6.22 -4.48
CA ASP A 55 -6.13 -7.27 -4.78
C ASP A 55 -5.87 -8.05 -6.07
N LEU A 56 -5.38 -7.38 -7.11
CA LEU A 56 -4.97 -8.01 -8.36
C LEU A 56 -3.73 -8.88 -8.17
N PHE A 57 -2.74 -8.43 -7.38
CA PHE A 57 -1.47 -9.15 -7.17
C PHE A 57 -1.68 -10.56 -6.61
N ARG A 58 -2.71 -10.79 -5.77
CA ARG A 58 -3.07 -12.14 -5.29
C ARG A 58 -3.45 -13.15 -6.39
N HIS A 59 -3.68 -12.65 -7.60
CA HIS A 59 -4.15 -13.43 -8.74
C HIS A 59 -3.12 -13.48 -9.87
N LEU A 60 -1.99 -12.81 -9.71
CA LEU A 60 -0.85 -12.87 -10.60
C LEU A 60 0.05 -14.03 -10.18
N ASP A 61 0.67 -14.70 -11.14
CA ASP A 61 1.67 -15.72 -10.87
C ASP A 61 3.08 -15.15 -10.62
N ASP A 62 4.01 -15.99 -10.19
CA ASP A 62 5.40 -15.66 -9.87
C ASP A 62 6.14 -14.98 -11.04
N GLU A 63 5.72 -15.19 -12.30
CA GLU A 63 6.32 -14.55 -13.48
C GLU A 63 5.67 -13.18 -13.77
N GLU A 64 4.38 -13.02 -13.47
CA GLU A 64 3.59 -11.80 -13.68
C GLU A 64 3.83 -10.74 -12.60
N GLN A 65 3.98 -11.12 -11.33
CA GLN A 65 4.11 -10.18 -10.20
C GLN A 65 5.31 -9.21 -10.36
N PRO A 66 6.54 -9.66 -10.68
CA PRO A 66 7.68 -8.74 -10.82
C PRO A 66 7.50 -7.79 -12.00
N VAL A 67 6.87 -8.26 -13.09
CA VAL A 67 6.60 -7.45 -14.28
C VAL A 67 5.54 -6.40 -13.99
N ALA A 68 4.46 -6.76 -13.29
CA ALA A 68 3.42 -5.83 -12.87
C ALA A 68 4.00 -4.73 -11.96
N LEU A 69 4.84 -5.09 -11.00
CA LEU A 69 5.47 -4.14 -10.10
C LEU A 69 6.41 -3.17 -10.85
N GLN A 70 7.23 -3.67 -11.78
CA GLN A 70 8.17 -2.85 -12.56
C GLN A 70 7.51 -1.82 -13.47
N VAL A 71 6.26 -2.03 -13.89
CA VAL A 71 5.55 -1.07 -14.74
C VAL A 71 4.77 -0.02 -13.95
N LEU A 72 4.60 -0.20 -12.63
CA LEU A 72 4.01 0.80 -11.76
C LEU A 72 4.95 2.00 -11.61
N ALA A 73 4.39 3.19 -11.46
CA ALA A 73 5.13 4.33 -10.97
C ALA A 73 5.55 4.06 -9.51
N GLU A 74 6.74 4.49 -9.13
CA GLU A 74 7.34 4.21 -7.83
C GLU A 74 6.45 4.61 -6.63
N PRO A 75 5.82 5.80 -6.58
CA PRO A 75 4.89 6.13 -5.48
C PRO A 75 3.65 5.23 -5.45
N LEU A 76 3.22 4.74 -6.60
CA LEU A 76 2.09 3.82 -6.70
C LEU A 76 2.50 2.41 -6.27
N ALA A 77 3.68 1.94 -6.65
CA ALA A 77 4.22 0.66 -6.21
C ALA A 77 4.36 0.61 -4.68
N ALA A 78 4.89 1.68 -4.06
CA ALA A 78 4.95 1.81 -2.61
C ALA A 78 3.56 1.73 -1.97
N ALA A 79 2.59 2.51 -2.46
CA ALA A 79 1.23 2.46 -1.95
C ALA A 79 0.55 1.09 -2.17
N VAL A 80 0.88 0.38 -3.24
CA VAL A 80 0.35 -0.97 -3.52
C VAL A 80 0.89 -1.98 -2.52
N LEU A 81 2.20 -1.94 -2.20
CA LEU A 81 2.79 -2.82 -1.19
C LEU A 81 2.16 -2.60 0.19
N ALA A 82 1.90 -1.35 0.56
CA ALA A 82 1.26 -1.01 1.84
C ALA A 82 -0.19 -1.53 1.97
N GLU A 83 -0.87 -1.78 0.86
CA GLU A 83 -2.26 -2.28 0.84
C GLU A 83 -2.34 -3.81 0.67
N MET A 84 -1.20 -4.50 0.55
CA MET A 84 -1.17 -5.96 0.42
C MET A 84 -1.42 -6.66 1.75
N ASP A 85 -2.11 -7.79 1.70
CA ASP A 85 -2.15 -8.72 2.82
C ASP A 85 -0.75 -9.33 3.04
N ALA A 86 -0.34 -9.54 4.30
CA ALA A 86 0.98 -10.03 4.70
C ALA A 86 1.50 -11.26 3.92
N ASP A 87 0.62 -12.19 3.56
CA ASP A 87 1.01 -13.38 2.79
C ASP A 87 1.45 -13.03 1.37
N VAL A 88 0.73 -12.11 0.71
CA VAL A 88 1.01 -11.67 -0.67
C VAL A 88 2.20 -10.73 -0.69
N LEU A 89 2.30 -9.83 0.30
CA LEU A 89 3.44 -8.94 0.46
C LEU A 89 4.75 -9.73 0.56
N ARG A 90 4.78 -10.79 1.38
CA ARG A 90 5.96 -11.64 1.54
C ARG A 90 6.36 -12.34 0.25
N GLU A 91 5.38 -12.91 -0.46
CA GLU A 91 5.61 -13.56 -1.76
C GLU A 91 6.21 -12.57 -2.78
N VAL A 92 5.60 -11.39 -2.90
CA VAL A 92 6.07 -10.35 -3.82
C VAL A 92 7.46 -9.83 -3.41
N ALA A 93 7.70 -9.62 -2.12
CA ALA A 93 8.95 -9.05 -1.60
C ALA A 93 10.14 -10.03 -1.66
N GLU A 94 9.92 -11.34 -1.75
CA GLU A 94 11.01 -12.32 -1.93
C GLU A 94 11.80 -12.10 -3.22
N ASP A 95 11.16 -11.61 -4.28
CA ASP A 95 11.78 -11.38 -5.59
C ASP A 95 12.31 -9.94 -5.78
N ILE A 96 12.12 -9.06 -4.80
CA ILE A 96 12.60 -7.67 -4.86
C ILE A 96 13.97 -7.57 -4.17
N PRO A 97 15.00 -7.03 -4.86
CA PRO A 97 16.28 -6.71 -4.22
C PRO A 97 16.09 -5.73 -3.05
N ALA A 98 16.83 -5.92 -1.95
CA ALA A 98 16.71 -5.06 -0.77
C ALA A 98 16.94 -3.56 -1.06
N ASP A 99 17.82 -3.23 -2.01
CA ASP A 99 18.04 -1.86 -2.48
C ASP A 99 16.78 -1.26 -3.12
N ASP A 100 16.06 -2.03 -3.94
CA ASP A 100 14.84 -1.57 -4.60
C ASP A 100 13.67 -1.50 -3.61
N LEU A 101 13.57 -2.48 -2.70
CA LEU A 101 12.55 -2.48 -1.65
C LEU A 101 12.74 -1.33 -0.66
N SER A 102 13.99 -0.99 -0.33
CA SER A 102 14.27 0.17 0.53
C SER A 102 13.85 1.49 -0.12
N GLY A 103 14.05 1.66 -1.44
CA GLY A 103 13.52 2.80 -2.18
C GLY A 103 11.99 2.89 -2.14
N LEU A 104 11.30 1.76 -2.28
CA LEU A 104 9.82 1.73 -2.17
C LEU A 104 9.35 2.07 -0.76
N VAL A 105 10.04 1.56 0.28
CA VAL A 105 9.72 1.85 1.68
C VAL A 105 9.99 3.31 2.04
N ASP A 106 11.01 3.94 1.45
CA ASP A 106 11.33 5.37 1.68
C ASP A 106 10.22 6.31 1.14
N GLU A 107 9.51 5.88 0.08
CA GLU A 107 8.36 6.62 -0.46
C GLU A 107 7.07 6.45 0.37
N MET A 108 7.06 5.53 1.35
CA MET A 108 5.89 5.26 2.20
C MET A 108 5.77 6.26 3.35
N ALA A 109 4.58 6.28 3.94
CA ALA A 109 4.41 6.83 5.27
C ALA A 109 5.23 6.05 6.31
N PRO A 110 5.69 6.69 7.40
CA PRO A 110 6.38 5.96 8.45
C PRO A 110 5.56 4.82 9.09
N ASP A 111 4.24 4.99 9.18
CA ASP A 111 3.30 3.95 9.63
C ASP A 111 3.17 2.81 8.63
N ASP A 112 2.84 3.10 7.37
CA ASP A 112 2.77 2.10 6.30
C ASP A 112 4.10 1.33 6.13
N ALA A 113 5.23 2.03 6.21
CA ALA A 113 6.57 1.45 6.18
C ALA A 113 6.82 0.49 7.35
N ALA A 114 6.37 0.87 8.56
CA ALA A 114 6.49 0.01 9.73
C ALA A 114 5.62 -1.25 9.59
N ASP A 115 4.39 -1.12 9.10
CA ASP A 115 3.51 -2.27 8.86
C ASP A 115 4.11 -3.22 7.81
N VAL A 116 4.54 -2.68 6.67
CA VAL A 116 5.20 -3.46 5.60
C VAL A 116 6.43 -4.19 6.13
N LEU A 117 7.33 -3.49 6.84
CA LEU A 117 8.54 -4.10 7.39
C LEU A 117 8.26 -5.10 8.52
N GLY A 118 7.16 -4.95 9.23
CA GLY A 118 6.70 -5.88 10.27
C GLY A 118 6.21 -7.21 9.71
N ASP A 119 5.62 -7.18 8.52
CA ASP A 119 5.11 -8.36 7.81
C ASP A 119 6.21 -9.17 7.08
N LEU A 120 7.38 -8.57 6.81
CA LEU A 120 8.52 -9.25 6.19
C LEU A 120 9.23 -10.21 7.16
N SER A 121 10.12 -11.05 6.62
CA SER A 121 11.03 -11.83 7.46
C SER A 121 11.98 -10.92 8.25
N GLU A 122 12.39 -11.34 9.46
CA GLU A 122 13.33 -10.58 10.29
C GLU A 122 14.63 -10.22 9.54
N GLU A 123 15.10 -11.10 8.65
CA GLU A 123 16.31 -10.89 7.85
C GLU A 123 16.11 -9.80 6.78
N GLN A 124 15.03 -9.89 5.99
CA GLN A 124 14.71 -8.87 4.98
C GLN A 124 14.40 -7.52 5.60
N SER A 125 13.61 -7.50 6.68
CA SER A 125 13.26 -6.29 7.41
C SER A 125 14.52 -5.58 7.92
N ALA A 126 15.46 -6.32 8.50
CA ALA A 126 16.74 -5.77 8.95
C ALA A 126 17.61 -5.24 7.79
N GLU A 127 17.67 -5.96 6.67
CA GLU A 127 18.44 -5.53 5.50
C GLU A 127 17.89 -4.23 4.91
N VAL A 128 16.56 -4.12 4.77
CA VAL A 128 15.91 -2.90 4.29
C VAL A 128 16.11 -1.74 5.28
N LEU A 129 15.93 -1.98 6.59
CA LEU A 129 16.16 -0.97 7.62
C LEU A 129 17.60 -0.44 7.67
N ASP A 130 18.59 -1.25 7.32
CA ASP A 130 20.00 -0.84 7.27
C ASP A 130 20.29 0.06 6.04
N LEU A 131 19.48 -0.06 4.99
CA LEU A 131 19.57 0.75 3.77
C LEU A 131 18.78 2.06 3.86
N LEU A 132 17.74 2.13 4.70
CA LEU A 132 16.99 3.37 4.92
C LEU A 132 17.88 4.48 5.52
N GLU A 133 17.86 5.65 4.89
CA GLU A 133 18.65 6.80 5.30
C GLU A 133 17.81 7.81 6.13
N GLY A 134 18.50 8.75 6.78
CA GLY A 134 17.84 9.97 7.26
C GLY A 134 16.97 9.86 8.52
N GLU A 135 16.00 10.78 8.58
CA GLU A 135 15.09 10.97 9.73
C GLU A 135 13.89 10.02 9.64
N GLU A 136 13.44 9.66 8.43
CA GLU A 136 12.37 8.68 8.20
C GLU A 136 12.72 7.32 8.84
N ALA A 137 13.96 6.84 8.65
CA ALA A 137 14.43 5.59 9.24
C ALA A 137 14.38 5.58 10.78
N GLY A 138 14.46 6.75 11.42
CA GLY A 138 14.30 6.87 12.87
C GLY A 138 12.86 6.65 13.32
N GLN A 139 11.91 7.25 12.61
CA GLN A 139 10.48 7.15 12.90
C GLN A 139 9.97 5.73 12.65
N VAL A 140 10.36 5.11 11.54
CA VAL A 140 9.99 3.73 11.20
C VAL A 140 10.48 2.76 12.28
N ARG A 141 11.73 2.90 12.74
CA ARG A 141 12.28 2.06 13.83
C ARG A 141 11.53 2.26 15.16
N GLU A 142 11.05 3.46 15.44
CA GLU A 142 10.25 3.73 16.64
C GLU A 142 8.88 3.04 16.55
N LEU A 143 8.21 3.14 15.39
CA LEU A 143 6.91 2.51 15.15
C LEU A 143 7.00 0.98 15.16
N LEU A 144 8.00 0.39 14.49
CA LEU A 144 8.28 -1.06 14.51
C LEU A 144 8.55 -1.63 15.90
N ALA A 145 9.00 -0.81 16.86
CA ALA A 145 9.24 -1.24 18.23
C ALA A 145 7.93 -1.43 19.03
N HIS A 146 6.80 -0.94 18.52
CA HIS A 146 5.50 -1.11 19.13
C HIS A 146 4.82 -2.38 18.61
N PRO A 147 4.17 -3.18 19.48
CA PRO A 147 3.36 -4.29 19.00
C PRO A 147 2.14 -3.78 18.21
N GLU A 148 1.79 -4.47 17.13
CA GLU A 148 0.71 -4.13 16.18
C GLU A 148 -0.62 -3.80 16.88
N ASP A 149 -1.06 -4.63 17.84
CA ASP A 149 -2.34 -4.45 18.56
C ASP A 149 -2.31 -3.32 19.62
N THR A 150 -1.30 -2.46 19.63
CA THR A 150 -1.18 -1.35 20.59
C THR A 150 -1.44 -0.01 19.94
N ALA A 151 -1.75 1.00 20.76
CA ALA A 151 -1.90 2.37 20.27
C ALA A 151 -0.66 2.87 19.52
N GLY A 152 0.54 2.37 19.86
CA GLY A 152 1.78 2.73 19.17
C GLY A 152 1.97 2.02 17.83
N GLY A 153 1.41 0.81 17.67
CA GLY A 153 1.44 0.06 16.41
C GLY A 153 0.37 0.53 15.43
N LEU A 154 -0.72 1.12 15.90
CA LEU A 154 -1.83 1.61 15.05
C LEU A 154 -1.79 3.12 14.76
N MET A 155 -0.81 3.87 15.28
CA MET A 155 -0.75 5.32 15.14
C MET A 155 0.12 5.75 13.95
N THR A 156 -0.25 6.86 13.32
CA THR A 156 0.62 7.57 12.37
C THR A 156 1.35 8.72 13.06
N SER A 157 2.62 8.94 12.69
CA SER A 157 3.39 10.12 13.10
C SER A 157 3.05 11.38 12.29
N ARG A 158 2.29 11.24 11.18
CA ARG A 158 1.90 12.34 10.30
C ARG A 158 0.65 13.05 10.82
N PHE A 159 0.82 13.96 11.77
CA PHE A 159 -0.26 14.79 12.29
C PHE A 159 0.10 16.28 12.26
N ILE A 160 -0.94 17.12 12.27
CA ILE A 160 -0.80 18.57 12.36
C ILE A 160 -1.06 18.98 13.82
N ALA A 161 -0.06 19.58 14.46
CA ALA A 161 -0.19 20.17 15.78
C ALA A 161 -0.27 21.70 15.72
N VAL A 162 -1.27 22.25 16.40
CA VAL A 162 -1.51 23.69 16.58
C VAL A 162 -1.46 24.05 18.06
N THR A 163 -1.21 25.32 18.40
CA THR A 163 -1.18 25.79 19.80
C THR A 163 -2.49 26.49 20.18
N GLU A 164 -2.79 26.53 21.49
CA GLU A 164 -4.04 27.11 22.00
C GLU A 164 -4.21 28.62 21.70
N ASP A 165 -3.10 29.32 21.46
CA ASP A 165 -3.06 30.74 21.17
C ASP A 165 -3.26 31.06 19.67
N MET A 166 -3.26 30.06 18.78
CA MET A 166 -3.46 30.29 17.34
C MET A 166 -4.90 30.68 17.03
N SER A 167 -5.06 31.72 16.21
CA SER A 167 -6.34 32.03 15.59
C SER A 167 -6.72 30.97 14.54
N ALA A 168 -8.01 30.88 14.22
CA ALA A 168 -8.48 29.97 13.18
C ALA A 168 -7.82 30.23 11.81
N ALA A 169 -7.43 31.47 11.51
CA ALA A 169 -6.73 31.80 10.28
C ALA A 169 -5.31 31.21 10.24
N GLU A 170 -4.57 31.33 11.34
CA GLU A 170 -3.20 30.80 11.46
C GLU A 170 -3.18 29.27 11.40
N ALA A 171 -4.13 28.62 12.08
CA ALA A 171 -4.27 27.16 12.02
C ALA A 171 -4.56 26.66 10.60
N ILE A 172 -5.47 27.33 9.86
CA ILE A 172 -5.77 26.98 8.46
C ILE A 172 -4.55 27.18 7.57
N GLU A 173 -3.75 28.23 7.82
CA GLU A 173 -2.54 28.49 7.05
C GLU A 173 -1.47 27.42 7.31
N GLN A 174 -1.34 26.95 8.54
CA GLN A 174 -0.46 25.83 8.90
C GLN A 174 -0.88 24.51 8.25
N MET A 175 -2.18 24.24 8.11
CA MET A 175 -2.67 23.03 7.43
C MET A 175 -2.45 23.02 5.91
N ARG A 176 -2.11 24.17 5.32
CA ARG A 176 -1.88 24.33 3.87
C ARG A 176 -0.40 24.32 3.49
N ALA A 177 0.48 24.52 4.46
CA ALA A 177 1.94 24.58 4.29
C ALA A 177 2.52 23.17 4.17
#